data_AF-A0A505I2R2-F1
#
_entry.id   AF-A0A505I2R2-F1
#
_cell.length_a   1.000
_cell.length_b   1.000
_cell.length_c   1.000
_cell.angle_alpha   90.00
_cell.angle_beta   90.00
_cell.angle_gamma   90.00
#
_symmetry.space_group_name_H-M   'P 1'
#
loop_
_entity.id
_entity.type
_entity.pdbx_description
1 polymer ?
#
loop_
_entity_poly.entity_id
_entity_poly.type
_entity_poly.pdbx_seq_one_letter_code
_entity_poly.pdbx_strand_id
1 'polypeptide(L)'
;MSRSSINPDDINLLAQFLAHEQIPASSHPPINADCIVICVSAVLYPATTVFKHLERNPQITKTLVLCGGIGHSTPYLYEAVSKHPDYAQLIPEITGKPESHVLHTIFTRCFDATFIQKSGCTVLLEDKSTNCGQNATETRALLARNGIPEPKSMIVVQDPTMARRTVASFEKA
;
A
#
# COMPACT_ATOMS: atom_id res chain seq x y z
N MET A 1 -39.64 -14.69 6.12
CA MET A 1 -38.28 -14.78 6.69
C MET A 1 -37.89 -13.41 7.21
N SER A 2 -37.79 -13.25 8.52
CA SER A 2 -37.30 -12.00 9.14
C SER A 2 -35.84 -11.81 8.75
N ARG A 3 -35.52 -10.77 7.97
CA ARG A 3 -34.12 -10.38 7.78
C ARG A 3 -33.62 -9.94 9.15
N SER A 4 -32.63 -10.65 9.72
CA SER A 4 -31.88 -10.13 10.86
C SER A 4 -31.35 -8.75 10.49
N SER A 5 -31.78 -7.72 11.20
CA SER A 5 -31.24 -6.38 11.00
C SER A 5 -29.79 -6.40 11.45
N ILE A 6 -28.86 -6.17 10.52
CA ILE A 6 -27.43 -6.05 10.86
C ILE A 6 -27.27 -4.78 11.71
N ASN A 7 -26.70 -4.92 12.90
CA ASN A 7 -26.38 -3.78 13.74
C ASN A 7 -25.16 -3.04 13.17
N PRO A 8 -25.25 -1.74 12.85
CA PRO A 8 -24.10 -0.97 12.36
C PRO A 8 -22.92 -0.93 13.36
N ASP A 9 -23.18 -1.02 14.66
CA ASP A 9 -22.12 -1.01 15.67
C ASP A 9 -21.22 -2.25 15.58
N ASP A 10 -21.80 -3.40 15.26
CA ASP A 10 -21.05 -4.65 15.07
C ASP A 10 -20.17 -4.57 13.81
N ILE A 11 -20.67 -3.94 12.73
CA ILE A 11 -19.88 -3.70 11.52
C ILE A 11 -18.70 -2.77 11.84
N ASN A 12 -18.95 -1.68 12.57
CA ASN A 12 -17.90 -0.71 12.92
C ASN A 12 -16.82 -1.36 13.80
N LEU A 13 -17.23 -2.19 14.76
CA LEU A 13 -16.31 -2.94 15.61
C LEU A 13 -15.42 -3.88 14.78
N LEU A 14 -16.00 -4.64 13.84
CA LEU A 14 -15.24 -5.49 12.93
C LEU A 14 -14.33 -4.70 12.01
N ALA A 15 -14.78 -3.57 11.47
CA ALA A 15 -13.99 -2.71 10.61
C ALA A 15 -12.77 -2.14 11.35
N GLN A 16 -12.96 -1.64 12.58
CA GLN A 16 -11.87 -1.15 13.42
C GLN A 16 -10.89 -2.29 13.76
N PHE A 17 -11.40 -3.48 14.05
CA PHE A 17 -10.57 -4.65 14.24
C PHE A 17 -9.73 -4.93 12.99
N LEU A 18 -10.33 -5.05 11.80
CA LEU A 18 -9.59 -5.40 10.57
C LEU A 18 -8.57 -4.34 10.15
N ALA A 19 -8.86 -3.05 10.37
CA ALA A 19 -8.03 -1.93 9.92
C ALA A 19 -6.62 -1.90 10.52
N HIS A 20 -6.41 -2.54 11.68
CA HIS A 20 -5.10 -2.79 12.30
C HIS A 20 -4.18 -1.55 12.32
N GLU A 21 -4.43 -0.66 13.27
CA GLU A 21 -3.63 0.54 13.51
C GLU A 21 -2.20 0.18 13.94
N GLN A 22 -1.22 0.49 13.10
CA GLN A 22 0.22 0.26 13.36
C GLN A 22 0.90 1.46 14.02
N ILE A 23 0.28 2.64 13.93
CA ILE A 23 0.81 3.90 14.46
C ILE A 23 -0.16 4.35 15.54
N PRO A 24 0.20 4.29 16.84
CA PRO A 24 -0.67 4.73 17.90
C PRO A 24 -1.03 6.22 17.75
N ALA A 25 -2.30 6.58 17.94
CA ALA A 25 -2.74 7.98 17.96
C ALA A 25 -1.98 8.89 18.94
N SER A 26 -1.38 8.33 19.99
CA SER A 26 -0.55 9.06 20.97
C SER A 26 0.87 9.35 20.50
N SER A 27 1.25 8.96 19.28
CA SER A 27 2.59 9.19 18.73
C SER A 27 2.74 10.64 18.25
N HIS A 28 3.63 11.41 18.89
CA HIS A 28 4.10 12.73 18.41
C HIS A 28 5.38 12.57 17.54
N PRO A 29 5.73 13.51 16.63
CA PRO A 29 6.16 13.24 15.23
C PRO A 29 7.66 12.92 15.01
N PRO A 30 8.07 12.43 13.81
CA PRO A 30 7.43 11.43 12.96
C PRO A 30 7.99 10.02 13.26
N ILE A 31 7.17 8.98 13.10
CA ILE A 31 7.66 7.59 13.14
C ILE A 31 8.47 7.38 11.87
N ASN A 32 9.79 7.29 12.03
CA ASN A 32 10.67 6.82 10.96
C ASN A 32 10.53 5.30 10.88
N ALA A 33 10.19 4.79 9.71
CA ALA A 33 10.22 3.37 9.41
C ALA A 33 11.38 3.10 8.45
N ASP A 34 12.08 1.98 8.61
CA ASP A 34 13.13 1.61 7.65
C ASP A 34 12.52 1.31 6.26
N CYS A 35 11.30 0.75 6.26
CA CYS A 35 10.56 0.40 5.06
C CYS A 35 9.06 0.71 5.20
N ILE A 36 8.46 1.25 4.14
CA ILE A 36 7.01 1.34 3.97
C ILE A 36 6.63 0.44 2.80
N VAL A 37 5.70 -0.49 3.01
CA VAL A 37 5.19 -1.37 1.97
C VAL A 37 3.73 -1.03 1.71
N ILE A 38 3.41 -0.55 0.51
CA ILE A 38 2.02 -0.36 0.08
C ILE A 38 1.60 -1.60 -0.70
N CYS A 39 0.80 -2.47 -0.07
CA CYS A 39 0.09 -3.51 -0.79
C CYS A 39 -1.06 -2.85 -1.56
N VAL A 40 -0.94 -2.82 -2.88
CA VAL A 40 -1.85 -2.07 -3.74
C VAL A 40 -3.25 -2.67 -3.68
N SER A 41 -4.25 -1.80 -3.65
CA SER A 41 -5.66 -2.19 -3.68
C SER A 41 -6.50 -1.13 -4.42
N ALA A 42 -7.75 -1.45 -4.71
CA ALA A 42 -8.71 -0.51 -5.31
C ALA A 42 -9.08 0.66 -4.36
N VAL A 43 -8.75 0.56 -3.07
CA VAL A 43 -8.90 1.68 -2.12
C VAL A 43 -7.67 2.58 -2.24
N LEU A 44 -7.75 3.60 -3.08
CA LEU A 44 -6.61 4.47 -3.44
C LEU A 44 -6.21 5.47 -2.35
N TYR A 45 -7.09 5.74 -1.39
CA TYR A 45 -6.90 6.76 -0.36
C TYR A 45 -5.69 6.51 0.56
N PRO A 46 -5.46 5.30 1.11
CA PRO A 46 -4.26 5.01 1.89
C PRO A 46 -2.96 5.30 1.13
N ALA A 47 -2.83 4.85 -0.13
CA ALA A 47 -1.62 5.10 -0.91
C ALA A 47 -1.42 6.60 -1.20
N THR A 48 -2.50 7.30 -1.56
CA THR A 48 -2.49 8.76 -1.74
C THR A 48 -2.03 9.49 -0.47
N THR A 49 -2.46 9.02 0.71
CA THR A 49 -2.09 9.59 2.00
C THR A 49 -0.60 9.41 2.27
N VAL A 50 -0.05 8.22 2.00
CA VAL A 50 1.39 7.95 2.11
C VAL A 50 2.18 8.88 1.19
N PHE A 51 1.81 9.00 -0.07
CA PHE A 51 2.53 9.85 -1.03
C PHE A 51 2.53 11.33 -0.60
N LYS A 52 1.38 11.89 -0.25
CA LYS A 52 1.27 13.28 0.28
C LYS A 52 2.06 13.49 1.57
N HIS A 53 2.20 12.44 2.38
CA HIS A 53 2.99 12.52 3.60
C HIS A 53 4.50 12.50 3.30
N LEU A 54 4.94 11.67 2.34
CA LEU A 54 6.32 11.61 1.85
C LEU A 54 6.75 12.89 1.14
N GLU A 55 5.87 13.57 0.39
CA GLU A 55 6.19 14.88 -0.21
C GLU A 55 6.54 15.94 0.84
N ARG A 56 5.95 15.84 2.03
CA ARG A 56 6.22 16.77 3.15
C ARG A 56 7.37 16.30 4.04
N ASN A 57 7.56 14.99 4.15
CA ASN A 57 8.51 14.37 5.06
C ASN A 57 9.24 13.22 4.34
N PRO A 58 10.08 13.51 3.34
CA PRO A 58 10.65 12.47 2.47
C PRO A 58 11.69 11.59 3.18
N GLN A 59 12.11 11.97 4.39
CA GLN A 59 13.13 11.30 5.19
C GLN A 59 12.55 10.27 6.18
N ILE A 60 11.22 10.12 6.26
CA ILE A 60 10.58 9.19 7.22
C ILE A 60 10.80 7.72 6.86
N THR A 61 11.21 7.43 5.63
CA THR A 61 11.56 6.08 5.20
C THR A 61 12.72 6.11 4.23
N LYS A 62 13.54 5.06 4.29
CA LYS A 62 14.64 4.82 3.33
C LYS A 62 14.19 3.96 2.16
N THR A 63 13.12 3.19 2.33
CA THR A 63 12.62 2.28 1.29
C THR A 63 11.10 2.34 1.23
N LEU A 64 10.58 2.51 0.01
CA LEU A 64 9.17 2.43 -0.31
C LEU A 64 8.99 1.26 -1.28
N VAL A 65 8.21 0.25 -0.90
CA VAL A 65 7.83 -0.85 -1.77
C VAL A 65 6.39 -0.67 -2.21
N LEU A 66 6.15 -0.68 -3.52
CA LEU A 66 4.80 -0.81 -4.09
C LEU A 66 4.60 -2.28 -4.43
N CYS A 67 3.69 -2.95 -3.74
CA CYS A 67 3.54 -4.40 -3.75
C CYS A 67 2.21 -4.84 -4.36
N GLY A 68 2.29 -5.59 -5.46
CA GLY A 68 1.16 -6.19 -6.14
C GLY A 68 1.50 -6.56 -7.58
N GLY A 69 1.38 -7.84 -7.92
CA GLY A 69 1.48 -8.34 -9.30
C GLY A 69 0.17 -8.18 -10.07
N ILE A 70 -0.23 -9.23 -10.80
CA ILE A 70 -1.54 -9.32 -11.44
C ILE A 70 -2.34 -10.42 -10.72
N GLY A 71 -3.53 -10.08 -10.24
CA GLY A 71 -4.41 -10.98 -9.50
C GLY A 71 -5.88 -10.63 -9.63
N HIS A 72 -6.71 -11.25 -8.80
CA HIS A 72 -8.17 -11.07 -8.82
C HIS A 72 -8.61 -9.63 -8.52
N SER A 73 -7.78 -8.88 -7.79
CA SER A 73 -8.07 -7.49 -7.41
C SER A 73 -7.74 -6.46 -8.50
N THR A 74 -6.93 -6.85 -9.49
CA THR A 74 -6.38 -5.93 -10.50
C THR A 74 -7.44 -5.24 -11.35
N PRO A 75 -8.51 -5.92 -11.83
CA PRO A 75 -9.59 -5.24 -12.56
C PRO A 75 -10.30 -4.16 -11.73
N TYR A 76 -10.50 -4.40 -10.43
CA TYR A 76 -11.12 -3.42 -9.53
C TYR A 76 -10.21 -2.22 -9.30
N LEU A 77 -8.88 -2.40 -9.30
CA LEU A 77 -7.94 -1.29 -9.28
C LEU A 77 -8.07 -0.42 -10.53
N TYR A 78 -8.11 -1.01 -11.72
CA TYR A 78 -8.30 -0.25 -12.96
C TYR A 78 -9.63 0.51 -12.96
N GLU A 79 -10.70 -0.12 -12.48
CA GLU A 79 -12.02 0.53 -12.35
C GLU A 79 -12.00 1.67 -11.34
N ALA A 80 -11.33 1.51 -10.19
CA ALA A 80 -11.19 2.58 -9.21
C ALA A 80 -10.41 3.77 -9.79
N VAL A 81 -9.33 3.52 -10.53
CA VAL A 81 -8.56 4.57 -11.20
C VAL A 81 -9.39 5.28 -12.27
N SER A 82 -10.17 4.55 -13.08
CA SER A 82 -10.97 5.14 -14.16
C SER A 82 -12.07 6.07 -13.67
N LYS A 83 -12.55 5.87 -12.45
CA LYS A 83 -13.56 6.70 -11.79
C LYS A 83 -12.96 7.79 -10.90
N HIS A 84 -11.65 7.80 -10.69
CA HIS A 84 -11.00 8.76 -9.79
C HIS A 84 -10.79 10.11 -10.48
N PRO A 85 -11.20 11.24 -9.88
CA PRO A 85 -11.15 12.56 -10.52
C PRO A 85 -9.73 12.96 -10.94
N ASP A 86 -8.72 12.60 -10.14
CA ASP A 86 -7.32 12.98 -10.40
C ASP A 86 -6.51 11.94 -11.16
N TYR A 87 -7.02 10.71 -11.36
CA TYR A 87 -6.22 9.59 -11.91
C TYR A 87 -6.82 8.97 -13.17
N ALA A 88 -8.07 9.28 -13.53
CA ALA A 88 -8.76 8.67 -14.67
C ALA A 88 -8.00 8.83 -16.00
N GLN A 89 -7.27 9.94 -16.17
CA GLN A 89 -6.46 10.20 -17.37
C GLN A 89 -5.28 9.21 -17.53
N LEU A 90 -4.91 8.46 -16.48
CA LEU A 90 -3.80 7.51 -16.50
C LEU A 90 -4.19 6.14 -17.08
N ILE A 91 -5.48 5.87 -17.29
CA ILE A 91 -5.99 4.56 -17.75
C ILE A 91 -5.26 4.00 -18.98
N PRO A 92 -4.97 4.80 -20.04
CA PRO A 92 -4.23 4.31 -21.19
C PRO A 92 -2.81 3.82 -20.86
N GLU A 93 -2.18 4.36 -19.81
CA GLU A 93 -0.83 3.99 -19.40
C GLU A 93 -0.78 2.78 -18.46
N ILE A 94 -1.87 2.46 -17.75
CA ILE A 94 -1.87 1.45 -16.68
C ILE A 94 -2.56 0.13 -17.04
N THR A 95 -3.41 0.12 -18.08
CA THR A 95 -4.19 -1.06 -18.46
C THR A 95 -3.25 -2.23 -18.82
N GLY A 96 -3.47 -3.38 -18.20
CA GLY A 96 -2.67 -4.59 -18.40
C GLY A 96 -1.36 -4.65 -17.60
N LYS A 97 -1.08 -3.65 -16.77
CA LYS A 97 0.12 -3.64 -15.91
C LYS A 97 -0.14 -4.23 -14.52
N PRO A 98 0.89 -4.79 -13.87
CA PRO A 98 0.82 -5.16 -12.46
C PRO A 98 0.36 -4.00 -11.56
N GLU A 99 -0.29 -4.32 -10.44
CA GLU A 99 -0.83 -3.33 -9.50
C GLU A 99 0.25 -2.38 -8.97
N SER A 100 1.47 -2.88 -8.70
CA SER A 100 2.62 -2.06 -8.31
C SER A 100 3.02 -1.06 -9.38
N HIS A 101 2.95 -1.44 -10.66
CA HIS A 101 3.25 -0.56 -11.78
C HIS A 101 2.15 0.49 -11.98
N VAL A 102 0.88 0.12 -11.79
CA VAL A 102 -0.24 1.07 -11.78
C VAL A 102 -0.02 2.14 -10.72
N LEU A 103 0.29 1.70 -9.49
CA LEU A 103 0.50 2.63 -8.39
C LEU A 103 1.76 3.48 -8.60
N HIS A 104 2.81 2.93 -9.22
CA HIS A 104 4.00 3.69 -9.61
C HIS A 104 3.69 4.77 -10.65
N THR A 105 2.81 4.49 -11.63
CA THR A 105 2.35 5.51 -12.58
C THR A 105 1.60 6.62 -11.85
N ILE A 106 0.70 6.30 -10.91
CA ILE A 106 0.04 7.32 -10.07
C ILE A 106 1.08 8.12 -9.29
N PHE A 107 2.01 7.45 -8.63
CA PHE A 107 3.08 8.06 -7.84
C PHE A 107 3.91 9.07 -8.65
N THR A 108 4.33 8.69 -9.85
CA THR A 108 5.21 9.52 -10.70
C THR A 108 4.49 10.60 -11.50
N ARG A 109 3.20 10.42 -11.79
CA ARG A 109 2.42 11.38 -12.58
C ARG A 109 1.69 12.41 -11.72
N CYS A 110 1.33 12.06 -10.50
CA CYS A 110 0.46 12.89 -9.65
C CYS A 110 1.14 13.40 -8.38
N PHE A 111 2.35 12.93 -8.06
CA PHE A 111 3.12 13.33 -6.88
C PHE A 111 4.57 13.64 -7.24
N ASP A 112 5.29 14.34 -6.37
CA ASP A 112 6.71 14.64 -6.55
C ASP A 112 7.61 13.45 -6.19
N ALA A 113 7.45 12.37 -6.95
CA ALA A 113 8.27 11.16 -6.85
C ALA A 113 9.77 11.47 -6.97
N THR A 114 10.11 12.45 -7.81
CA THR A 114 11.51 12.87 -8.03
C THR A 114 12.10 13.46 -6.76
N PHE A 115 11.39 14.35 -6.07
CA PHE A 115 11.83 14.91 -4.79
C PHE A 115 11.97 13.84 -3.71
N ILE A 116 11.02 12.92 -3.60
CA ILE A 116 11.06 11.81 -2.64
C ILE A 116 12.29 10.93 -2.88
N GLN A 117 12.55 10.54 -4.13
CA GLN A 117 13.71 9.72 -4.48
C GLN A 117 15.04 10.45 -4.29
N LYS A 118 15.13 11.72 -4.71
CA LYS A 118 16.35 12.55 -4.50
C LYS A 118 16.66 12.79 -3.03
N SER A 119 15.66 12.69 -2.17
CA SER A 119 15.83 12.79 -0.72
C SER A 119 16.40 11.52 -0.08
N GLY A 120 16.66 10.46 -0.86
CA GLY A 120 17.29 9.22 -0.38
C GLY A 120 16.33 8.05 -0.18
N CYS A 121 15.06 8.18 -0.58
CA CYS A 121 14.10 7.08 -0.54
C CYS A 121 14.25 6.19 -1.80
N THR A 122 14.67 4.94 -1.60
CA THR A 122 14.66 3.92 -2.65
C THR A 122 13.24 3.42 -2.89
N VAL A 123 12.75 3.50 -4.12
CA VAL A 123 11.42 3.00 -4.51
C VAL A 123 11.56 1.69 -5.28
N LEU A 124 10.93 0.63 -4.79
CA LEU A 124 10.97 -0.70 -5.40
C LEU A 124 9.56 -1.16 -5.79
N LEU A 125 9.46 -1.88 -6.91
CA LEU A 125 8.21 -2.48 -7.38
C LEU A 125 8.26 -3.99 -7.18
N GLU A 126 7.33 -4.52 -6.40
CA GLU A 126 7.08 -5.95 -6.27
C GLU A 126 5.89 -6.30 -7.20
N ASP A 127 6.16 -7.03 -8.28
CA ASP A 127 5.21 -7.32 -9.36
C ASP A 127 4.96 -8.81 -9.61
N LYS A 128 5.37 -9.68 -8.68
CA LYS A 128 5.25 -11.14 -8.75
C LYS A 128 4.10 -11.69 -7.91
N SER A 129 3.70 -11.01 -6.84
CA SER A 129 2.60 -11.46 -5.99
C SER A 129 1.27 -11.53 -6.75
N THR A 130 0.59 -12.67 -6.68
CA THR A 130 -0.73 -12.87 -7.32
C THR A 130 -1.89 -12.85 -6.32
N ASN A 131 -1.55 -12.84 -5.03
CA ASN A 131 -2.48 -12.78 -3.92
C ASN A 131 -1.78 -12.25 -2.67
N CYS A 132 -2.58 -11.77 -1.72
CA CYS A 132 -2.14 -11.21 -0.44
C CYS A 132 -1.19 -12.10 0.37
N GLY A 133 -1.25 -13.43 0.24
CA GLY A 133 -0.38 -14.35 0.98
C GLY A 133 1.03 -14.35 0.43
N GLN A 134 1.22 -14.02 -0.85
CA GLN A 134 2.52 -13.89 -1.49
C GLN A 134 3.16 -12.52 -1.28
N ASN A 135 2.37 -11.46 -1.02
CA ASN A 135 2.86 -10.10 -0.84
C ASN A 135 4.06 -10.03 0.14
N ALA A 136 3.97 -10.72 1.27
CA ALA A 136 5.01 -10.74 2.30
C ALA A 136 6.29 -11.43 1.80
N THR A 137 6.18 -12.67 1.31
CA THR A 137 7.33 -13.45 0.84
C THR A 137 8.02 -12.80 -0.37
N GLU A 138 7.24 -12.32 -1.34
CA GLU A 138 7.79 -11.67 -2.54
C GLU A 138 8.40 -10.30 -2.22
N THR A 139 7.84 -9.56 -1.26
CA THR A 139 8.47 -8.30 -0.79
C THR A 139 9.81 -8.57 -0.13
N ARG A 140 9.93 -9.59 0.74
CA ARG A 140 11.22 -9.95 1.34
C ARG A 140 12.24 -10.40 0.31
N ALA A 141 11.83 -11.22 -0.65
CA ALA A 141 12.68 -11.63 -1.77
C ALA A 141 13.12 -10.42 -2.62
N LEU A 142 12.22 -9.44 -2.83
CA LEU A 142 12.53 -8.18 -3.52
C LEU A 142 13.55 -7.34 -2.75
N LEU A 143 13.41 -7.19 -1.43
CA LEU A 143 14.38 -6.44 -0.62
C LEU A 143 15.77 -7.11 -0.69
N ALA A 144 15.82 -8.42 -0.48
CA ALA A 144 17.07 -9.19 -0.52
C ALA A 144 17.78 -9.09 -1.88
N ARG A 145 17.05 -9.26 -3.00
CA ARG A 145 17.65 -9.20 -4.35
C ARG A 145 18.13 -7.80 -4.75
N ASN A 146 17.63 -6.75 -4.10
CA ASN A 146 18.08 -5.38 -4.30
C ASN A 146 19.13 -4.93 -3.26
N GLY A 147 19.62 -5.86 -2.42
CA GLY A 147 20.62 -5.55 -1.40
C GLY A 147 20.12 -4.64 -0.29
N ILE A 148 18.80 -4.55 -0.09
CA ILE A 148 18.22 -3.82 1.05
C ILE A 148 18.29 -4.72 2.28
N PRO A 149 18.95 -4.28 3.38
CA PRO A 149 18.99 -5.04 4.62
C PRO A 149 17.58 -5.28 5.18
N GLU A 150 17.41 -6.35 5.96
CA GLU A 150 16.15 -6.63 6.64
C GLU A 150 15.73 -5.41 7.50
N PRO A 151 14.55 -4.80 7.23
CA PRO A 151 14.08 -3.63 7.95
C PRO A 151 13.87 -3.94 9.44
N LYS A 152 14.36 -3.09 10.35
CA LYS A 152 14.03 -3.24 11.79
C LYS A 152 12.63 -2.73 12.11
N SER A 153 12.11 -1.87 11.25
CA SER A 153 10.76 -1.33 11.32
C SER A 153 10.13 -1.30 9.93
N MET A 154 8.91 -1.80 9.84
CA MET A 154 8.14 -1.84 8.59
C MET A 154 6.71 -1.39 8.85
N ILE A 155 6.22 -0.48 8.01
CA ILE A 155 4.80 -0.11 7.98
C ILE A 155 4.17 -0.75 6.75
N VAL A 156 3.10 -1.51 6.95
CA VAL A 156 2.36 -2.15 5.86
C VAL A 156 1.05 -1.39 5.62
N VAL A 157 0.88 -0.83 4.43
CA VAL A 157 -0.31 -0.09 4.04
C VAL A 157 -1.14 -0.96 3.11
N GLN A 158 -2.40 -1.15 3.45
CA GLN A 158 -3.31 -2.07 2.76
C GLN A 158 -4.76 -1.56 2.87
N ASP A 159 -5.65 -2.08 2.03
CA ASP A 159 -7.09 -1.99 2.24
C ASP A 159 -7.45 -2.29 3.72
N PRO A 160 -8.21 -1.41 4.41
CA PRO A 160 -8.55 -1.60 5.82
C PRO A 160 -9.18 -2.95 6.14
N THR A 161 -9.96 -3.53 5.23
CA THR A 161 -10.58 -4.86 5.43
C THR A 161 -9.57 -6.00 5.37
N MET A 162 -8.39 -5.77 4.79
CA MET A 162 -7.32 -6.74 4.61
C MET A 162 -6.07 -6.44 5.44
N ALA A 163 -6.02 -5.29 6.13
CA ALA A 163 -4.80 -4.82 6.81
C ALA A 163 -4.31 -5.81 7.87
N ARG A 164 -5.15 -6.21 8.83
CA ARG A 164 -4.74 -7.13 9.92
C ARG A 164 -4.13 -8.44 9.41
N ARG A 165 -4.78 -9.07 8.42
CA ARG A 165 -4.29 -10.35 7.87
C ARG A 165 -3.00 -10.20 7.05
N THR A 166 -2.83 -9.06 6.36
CA THR A 166 -1.61 -8.77 5.62
C THR A 166 -0.46 -8.52 6.57
N VAL A 167 -0.65 -7.70 7.62
CA VAL A 167 0.39 -7.46 8.64
C VAL A 167 0.84 -8.77 9.29
N ALA A 168 -0.10 -9.63 9.72
CA ALA A 168 0.22 -10.94 10.28
C ALA A 168 1.00 -11.85 9.29
N SER A 169 0.80 -11.67 7.99
CA SER A 169 1.57 -12.40 6.97
C SER A 169 3.02 -11.89 6.88
N PHE A 170 3.24 -10.57 7.00
CA PHE A 170 4.58 -9.98 7.04
C PHE A 170 5.36 -10.34 8.33
N GLU A 171 4.67 -10.42 9.46
CA GLU A 171 5.27 -10.86 10.74
C GLU A 171 5.72 -12.32 10.70
N LYS A 172 4.99 -13.18 9.98
CA LYS A 172 5.27 -14.62 9.88
C LYS A 172 6.36 -14.97 8.86
N ALA A 173 6.46 -14.20 7.77
CA ALA A 173 7.29 -14.51 6.62
C ALA A 173 8.80 -14.53 6.94
#